data_AF-A0A2S9FSU7-F1
#
_entry.id   AF-A0A2S9FSU7-F1
#
_cell.length_a   1.000
_cell.length_b   1.000
_cell.length_c   1.000
_cell.angle_alpha   90.00
_cell.angle_beta   90.00
_cell.angle_gamma   90.00
#
_symmetry.space_group_name_H-M   'P 1'
#
loop_
_entity.id
_entity.type
_entity.pdbx_description
1 polymer ?
#
loop_
_entity_poly.entity_id
_entity_poly.type
_entity_poly.pdbx_seq_one_letter_code
_entity_poly.pdbx_strand_id
1 'polypeptide(L)' 'LRGRHLTVHRAGGSEKTRFDTAAEVLDVLGERFGINIADLGDPGFDGGAVTEVLDA' A
#
# COMPACT_ATOMS: atom_id res chain seq x y z
N LEU A 1 -6.56 3.19 2.25
CA LEU A 1 -5.39 2.40 2.68
C LEU A 1 -4.66 3.22 3.73
N ARG A 2 -4.27 2.63 4.86
CA ARG A 2 -3.43 3.30 5.89
C ARG A 2 -2.34 2.33 6.33
N GLY A 3 -1.08 2.68 6.10
CA GLY A 3 0.06 1.78 6.35
C GLY A 3 -0.19 0.42 5.72
N ARG A 4 -0.17 -0.65 6.52
CA ARG A 4 -0.50 -2.03 6.12
C ARG A 4 -1.98 -2.40 6.10
N HIS A 5 -2.88 -1.51 6.48
CA HIS A 5 -4.30 -1.82 6.59
C HIS A 5 -5.10 -1.27 5.40
N LEU A 6 -5.67 -2.17 4.62
CA LEU A 6 -6.65 -1.84 3.59
C LEU A 6 -8.05 -2.08 4.13
N THR A 7 -8.93 -1.11 3.91
CA THR A 7 -10.36 -1.29 4.15
C THR A 7 -11.09 -1.00 2.84
N VAL A 8 -11.93 -1.93 2.41
CA VAL A 8 -12.76 -1.81 1.23
C VAL A 8 -14.21 -1.72 1.69
N HIS A 9 -14.86 -0.58 1.41
CA HIS A 9 -16.27 -0.38 1.71
C HIS A 9 -17.13 -0.82 0.53
N ARG A 10 -18.11 -1.69 0.78
CA ARG A 10 -19.13 -2.14 -0.17
C ARG A 10 -20.51 -1.95 0.47
N ALA A 11 -21.56 -1.98 -0.34
CA ALA A 11 -22.95 -1.87 0.13
C ALA A 11 -23.31 -2.86 1.25
N GLY A 12 -22.67 -4.03 1.32
CA GLY A 12 -22.90 -5.06 2.34
C GLY A 12 -22.01 -4.95 3.58
N GLY A 13 -21.11 -3.97 3.68
CA GLY A 13 -20.19 -3.83 4.80
C GLY A 13 -18.76 -3.45 4.38
N SER A 14 -17.84 -3.57 5.32
CA SER A 14 -16.44 -3.20 5.12
C SER A 14 -15.55 -4.43 5.30
N GLU A 15 -14.71 -4.70 4.31
CA GLU A 15 -13.69 -5.74 4.38
C GLU A 15 -12.36 -5.13 4.78
N LYS A 16 -11.65 -5.76 5.72
CA LYS A 16 -10.36 -5.30 6.20
C LYS A 16 -9.29 -6.34 5.86
N THR A 17 -8.25 -5.91 5.17
CA THR A 17 -7.06 -6.70 4.84
C THR A 17 -5.87 -6.08 5.52
N ARG A 18 -5.03 -6.90 6.16
CA ARG A 18 -3.73 -6.50 6.67
C ARG A 18 -2.66 -7.13 5.78
N PHE A 19 -1.72 -6.31 5.33
CA PHE A 19 -0.53 -6.78 4.62
C PHE A 19 0.61 -7.07 5.59
N ASP A 20 1.42 -8.06 5.27
CA ASP A 20 2.56 -8.46 6.09
C ASP A 20 3.80 -7.64 5.76
N THR A 21 3.93 -7.19 4.51
CA THR A 21 5.13 -6.51 4.01
C THR A 21 4.83 -5.19 3.30
N ALA A 22 5.83 -4.32 3.22
CA ALA A 22 5.76 -3.09 2.43
C ALA A 22 5.62 -3.37 0.92
N ALA A 23 6.19 -4.47 0.43
CA ALA A 23 6.09 -4.87 -0.97
C ALA A 23 4.63 -5.13 -1.38
N GLU A 24 3.86 -5.84 -0.56
CA GLU A 24 2.43 -6.06 -0.81
C GLU A 24 1.62 -4.76 -0.82
N VAL A 25 1.99 -3.79 0.02
CA VAL A 25 1.36 -2.46 0.02
C VAL A 25 1.64 -1.72 -1.30
N LEU A 26 2.90 -1.75 -1.77
CA LEU A 26 3.31 -1.10 -3.02
C LEU A 26 2.65 -1.75 -4.24
N ASP A 27 2.57 -3.08 -4.26
CA ASP A 27 1.91 -3.84 -5.31
C ASP A 27 0.43 -3.44 -5.42
N VAL A 28 -0.29 -3.38 -4.30
CA VAL A 28 -1.69 -2.95 -4.27
C VAL A 28 -1.85 -1.48 -4.69
N LEU A 29 -0.92 -0.60 -4.32
CA LEU A 29 -0.94 0.80 -4.78
C LEU A 29 -0.77 0.90 -6.29
N GLY A 30 0.11 0.08 -6.88
CA GLY A 30 0.29 -0.03 -8.33
C GLY A 30 -0.94 -0.60 -9.03
N GLU A 31 -1.36 -1.80 -8.65
CA GLU A 31 -2.38 -2.55 -9.37
C GLU A 31 -3.80 -2.04 -9.13
N ARG A 32 -4.17 -1.78 -7.86
CA ARG A 32 -5.56 -1.45 -7.50
C ARG A 32 -5.84 0.04 -7.53
N PHE A 33 -4.84 0.86 -7.22
CA PHE A 33 -4.97 2.32 -7.22
C PHE A 33 -4.37 2.96 -8.47
N GLY A 34 -3.67 2.21 -9.33
CA GLY A 34 -3.12 2.72 -10.58
C GLY A 34 -1.98 3.71 -10.38
N ILE A 35 -1.31 3.68 -9.23
CA ILE A 35 -0.26 4.64 -8.90
C ILE A 35 1.04 4.16 -9.53
N ASN A 36 1.67 5.01 -10.34
CA ASN A 36 2.98 4.72 -10.91
C ASN A 36 4.07 4.88 -9.84
N ILE A 37 4.32 3.81 -9.07
CA ILE A 37 5.33 3.80 -8.01
C ILE A 37 6.74 4.06 -8.55
N ALA A 38 7.02 3.65 -9.79
CA ALA A 38 8.32 3.89 -10.44
C ALA A 38 8.58 5.39 -10.74
N ASP A 39 7.53 6.21 -10.76
CA ASP A 39 7.62 7.66 -10.98
C ASP A 39 7.89 8.46 -9.69
N LEU A 40 7.79 7.84 -8.51
CA LEU A 40 7.96 8.50 -7.20
C LEU A 40 9.38 9.02 -6.93
N GLY A 41 10.30 8.87 -7.88
CA GLY A 41 11.46 9.76 -7.97
C GLY A 41 12.61 9.37 -7.06
N ASP A 42 13.04 8.11 -7.11
CA ASP A 42 14.45 7.75 -6.96
C ASP A 42 14.66 6.35 -7.57
N PRO A 43 15.64 6.12 -8.45
CA PRO A 43 15.94 4.79 -8.96
C PRO A 43 16.36 3.78 -7.86
N GLY A 44 16.56 4.23 -6.62
CA GLY A 44 16.77 3.43 -5.40
C GLY A 44 15.59 3.42 -4.43
N PHE A 45 14.39 3.86 -4.82
CA PHE A 45 13.19 3.72 -3.98
C PHE A 45 12.78 2.25 -3.85
N ASP A 46 13.28 1.58 -2.81
CA ASP A 46 13.00 0.18 -2.48
C ASP A 46 11.80 0.01 -1.52
N GLY A 47 11.05 1.09 -1.24
CA GLY A 47 9.93 1.04 -0.29
C GLY A 47 10.31 1.12 1.19
N GLY A 48 11.58 1.38 1.53
CA GLY A 48 12.03 1.57 2.92
C GLY A 48 11.24 2.62 3.71
N ALA A 49 10.82 3.71 3.05
CA ALA A 49 9.95 4.72 3.65
C ALA A 49 8.55 4.17 4.03
N VAL A 50 8.01 3.23 3.23
CA VAL A 50 6.73 2.56 3.52
C VAL A 50 6.88 1.61 4.70
N THR A 51 8.03 0.94 4.84
CA THR A 51 8.36 0.12 6.02
C THR A 51 8.40 0.95 7.31
N GLU A 52 8.92 2.18 7.26
CA GLU A 52 8.97 3.07 8.42
C GLU A 52 7.57 3.48 8.89
N VAL A 53 6.66 3.77 7.95
CA VAL A 53 5.29 4.21 8.28
C VAL A 53 4.27 3.06 8.33
N LEU A 54 4.72 1.82 8.30
CA LEU A 54 3.85 0.66 8.10
C LEU A 54 2.83 0.47 9.26
N ASP A 55 3.15 0.97 10.46
CA ASP A 55 2.34 0.87 11.69
C ASP A 55 2.03 2.24 12.34
N ALA A 56 2.38 3.35 11.69
CA ALA A 56 2.21 4.70 12.26
C ALA A 56 0.74 5.20 12.29
#